data_AF-A0A673H4M1-F1
#
_entry.id   AF-A0A673H4M1-F1
#
_cell.length_a   1.000
_cell.length_b   1.000
_cell.length_c   1.000
_cell.angle_alpha   90.00
_cell.angle_beta   90.00
_cell.angle_gamma   90.00
#
_symmetry.space_group_name_H-M   'P 1'
#
loop_
_entity.id
_entity.type
_entity.pdbx_description
1 polymer ?
#
loop_
_entity_poly.entity_id
_entity_poly.type
_entity_poly.pdbx_seq_one_letter_code
_entity_poly.pdbx_strand_id
1 'polypeptide(L)'
;MRTDLLHYSMRFTSLFLYLLIMLTRQIKCQPVCSKESVEMVKRIARELSQVKNDSMLYTPTLADYELQDKMKPCPDCEFYQEERADTFLETLQNVLQQMNAEKRCAPEKNKRH
;
A
#
# COMPACT_ATOMS: atom_id res chain seq x y z
N MET A 1 29.84 3.34 -9.79
CA MET A 1 29.06 2.23 -10.40
C MET A 1 28.77 1.08 -9.41
N ARG A 2 29.75 0.41 -8.78
CA ARG A 2 29.47 -0.70 -7.84
C ARG A 2 28.91 -0.25 -6.48
N THR A 3 29.35 0.91 -6.01
CA THR A 3 28.88 1.54 -4.76
C THR A 3 27.45 2.08 -4.87
N ASP A 4 27.06 2.58 -6.03
CA ASP A 4 25.72 3.12 -6.30
C ASP A 4 24.65 2.02 -6.31
N LEU A 5 24.97 0.85 -6.88
CA LEU A 5 24.07 -0.31 -6.93
C LEU A 5 23.79 -0.89 -5.53
N LEU A 6 24.80 -0.94 -4.66
CA LEU A 6 24.65 -1.42 -3.27
C LEU A 6 23.90 -0.41 -2.40
N HIS A 7 24.17 0.89 -2.57
CA HIS A 7 23.45 1.93 -1.85
C HIS A 7 21.98 2.02 -2.28
N TYR A 8 21.70 1.80 -3.57
CA TYR A 8 20.34 1.68 -4.11
C TYR A 8 19.59 0.47 -3.53
N SER A 9 20.23 -0.70 -3.55
CA SER A 9 19.68 -1.92 -2.93
C SER A 9 19.32 -1.72 -1.46
N MET A 10 20.21 -1.11 -0.66
CA MET A 10 19.95 -0.86 0.76
C MET A 10 18.84 0.17 1.02
N ARG A 11 18.71 1.20 0.18
CA ARG A 11 17.61 2.18 0.32
C ARG A 11 16.27 1.61 -0.10
N PHE A 12 16.23 0.91 -1.24
CA PHE A 12 15.01 0.31 -1.76
C PHE A 12 14.48 -0.76 -0.81
N THR A 13 15.35 -1.65 -0.32
CA THR A 13 14.97 -2.68 0.68
C THR A 13 14.45 -2.05 1.97
N SER A 14 15.06 -0.96 2.46
CA SER A 14 14.57 -0.27 3.66
C SER A 14 13.17 0.33 3.45
N LEU A 15 12.90 0.94 2.29
CA LEU A 15 11.58 1.48 1.95
C LEU A 15 10.54 0.37 1.79
N PHE A 16 10.93 -0.74 1.16
CA PHE A 16 10.05 -1.90 0.98
C PHE A 16 9.73 -2.58 2.31
N LEU A 17 10.72 -2.73 3.20
CA LEU A 17 10.53 -3.26 4.54
C LEU A 17 9.63 -2.34 5.38
N TYR A 18 9.80 -1.02 5.29
CA TYR A 18 8.92 -0.07 5.96
C TYR A 18 7.49 -0.18 5.41
N LEU A 19 7.32 -0.30 4.08
CA LEU A 19 6.03 -0.52 3.45
C LEU A 19 5.37 -1.80 3.99
N LEU A 20 6.10 -2.92 4.03
CA LEU A 20 5.61 -4.18 4.59
C LEU A 20 5.23 -4.06 6.08
N ILE A 21 6.01 -3.31 6.88
CA ILE A 21 5.69 -3.04 8.28
C ILE A 21 4.41 -2.20 8.41
N MET A 22 4.22 -1.19 7.57
CA MET A 22 3.01 -0.37 7.57
C MET A 22 1.79 -1.16 7.10
N LEU A 23 1.93 -1.99 6.05
CA LEU A 23 0.88 -2.89 5.55
C LEU A 23 0.50 -3.94 6.61
N THR A 24 1.48 -4.57 7.27
CA THR A 24 1.20 -5.53 8.35
C THR A 24 0.57 -4.90 9.59
N ARG A 25 0.81 -3.60 9.83
CA ARG A 25 0.10 -2.83 10.86
C ARG A 25 -1.35 -2.50 10.48
N GLN A 26 -1.65 -2.31 9.19
CA GLN A 26 -3.02 -2.13 8.71
C GLN A 26 -3.89 -3.39 8.94
N ILE A 27 -3.30 -4.58 8.96
CA ILE A 27 -4.00 -5.84 9.25
C ILE A 27 -4.52 -5.89 10.70
N LYS A 28 -3.88 -5.17 11.64
CA LYS A 28 -4.10 -5.44 13.07
C LYS A 28 -5.14 -4.60 13.79
N CYS A 29 -5.36 -3.31 13.52
CA CYS A 29 -6.41 -2.52 14.20
C CYS A 29 -6.40 -1.07 13.73
N GLN A 30 -7.60 -0.52 13.52
CA GLN A 30 -7.92 0.87 13.17
C GLN A 30 -7.49 1.36 11.76
N PRO A 31 -8.34 2.15 11.09
CA PRO A 31 -7.98 2.80 9.83
C PRO A 31 -6.88 3.84 10.13
N VAL A 32 -5.61 3.44 10.00
CA VAL A 32 -4.48 4.36 10.06
C VAL A 32 -4.49 5.17 8.78
N CYS A 33 -5.21 6.28 8.82
CA CYS A 33 -5.30 7.22 7.73
C CYS A 33 -3.99 8.01 7.65
N SER A 34 -3.04 7.51 6.87
CA SER A 34 -1.75 8.16 6.72
C SER A 34 -1.61 8.72 5.31
N LYS A 35 -1.45 10.05 5.21
CA LYS A 35 -1.05 10.70 3.95
C LYS A 35 0.37 10.29 3.55
N GLU A 36 1.20 9.97 4.54
CA GLU A 36 2.59 9.54 4.37
C GLU A 36 2.69 8.21 3.61
N SER A 37 1.78 7.26 3.85
CA SER A 37 1.78 5.98 3.13
C SER A 37 1.44 6.16 1.65
N VAL A 38 0.50 7.05 1.31
CA VAL A 38 0.18 7.38 -0.10
C VAL A 38 1.39 8.03 -0.80
N GLU A 39 2.08 8.94 -0.13
CA GLU A 39 3.29 9.58 -0.67
C GLU A 39 4.43 8.57 -0.84
N MET A 40 4.56 7.62 0.08
CA MET A 40 5.56 6.56 0.01
C MET A 40 5.32 5.61 -1.16
N VAL A 41 4.07 5.15 -1.37
CA VAL A 41 3.71 4.32 -2.53
C VAL A 41 4.01 5.05 -3.84
N LYS A 42 3.70 6.35 -3.92
CA LYS A 42 4.08 7.17 -5.08
C LYS A 42 5.59 7.23 -5.31
N ARG A 43 6.38 7.34 -4.25
CA ARG A 43 7.86 7.34 -4.37
C ARG A 43 8.36 5.99 -4.87
N ILE A 44 7.84 4.90 -4.30
CA ILE A 44 8.21 3.53 -4.70
C ILE A 44 7.84 3.30 -6.17
N ALA A 45 6.65 3.70 -6.63
CA ALA A 45 6.25 3.58 -8.03
C ALA A 45 7.19 4.33 -8.99
N ARG A 46 7.65 5.54 -8.60
CA ARG A 46 8.64 6.30 -9.38
C ARG A 46 10.03 5.67 -9.40
N GLU A 47 10.44 5.00 -8.32
CA GLU A 47 11.71 4.28 -8.28
C GLU A 47 11.62 2.98 -9.09
N LEU A 48 10.49 2.27 -9.00
CA LEU A 48 10.22 1.05 -9.75
C LEU A 48 10.15 1.27 -11.27
N SER A 49 9.62 2.41 -11.73
CA SER A 49 9.58 2.70 -13.17
C SER A 49 10.97 2.95 -13.78
N GLN A 50 11.99 3.23 -12.97
CA GLN A 50 13.36 3.44 -13.42
C GLN A 50 14.15 2.13 -13.53
N VAL A 51 13.59 1.02 -13.06
CA VAL A 51 14.23 -0.30 -13.09
C VAL A 51 13.37 -1.27 -13.87
N LYS A 52 14.01 -2.19 -14.59
CA LYS A 52 13.28 -3.30 -15.20
C LYS A 52 12.79 -4.22 -14.08
N ASN A 53 11.48 -4.32 -13.90
CA ASN A 53 10.84 -5.18 -12.92
C ASN A 53 9.82 -6.06 -13.63
N ASP A 54 10.07 -7.36 -13.61
CA ASP A 54 9.20 -8.39 -14.18
C ASP A 54 8.44 -9.15 -13.07
N SER A 55 8.33 -8.56 -11.87
CA SER A 55 7.67 -9.18 -10.71
C SER A 55 6.16 -9.14 -10.86
N MET A 56 5.53 -10.26 -10.49
CA MET A 56 4.09 -10.43 -10.41
C MET A 56 3.69 -10.52 -8.93
N LEU A 57 2.61 -9.84 -8.55
CA LEU A 57 2.13 -9.71 -7.18
C LEU A 57 0.62 -9.95 -7.13
N TYR A 58 0.16 -10.72 -6.14
CA TYR A 58 -1.27 -10.86 -5.85
C TYR A 58 -1.89 -9.49 -5.56
N THR A 59 -2.81 -9.08 -6.42
CA THR A 59 -3.32 -7.71 -6.47
C THR A 59 -4.83 -7.69 -6.27
N PRO A 60 -5.31 -7.49 -5.03
CA PRO A 60 -6.72 -7.25 -4.77
C PRO A 60 -7.18 -5.92 -5.38
N THR A 61 -8.35 -5.92 -6.00
CA THR A 61 -8.97 -4.72 -6.60
C THR A 61 -9.74 -3.91 -5.56
N LEU A 62 -10.10 -2.67 -5.88
CA LEU A 62 -10.98 -1.84 -5.04
C LEU A 62 -12.31 -2.53 -4.71
N ALA A 63 -12.89 -3.25 -5.68
CA ALA A 63 -14.13 -3.99 -5.48
C ALA A 63 -13.96 -5.10 -4.42
N ASP A 64 -12.80 -5.76 -4.39
CA ASP A 64 -12.49 -6.78 -3.39
C ASP A 64 -12.46 -6.17 -1.97
N TYR A 65 -11.94 -4.95 -1.83
CA TYR A 65 -11.95 -4.23 -0.55
C TYR A 65 -13.36 -3.78 -0.13
N GLU A 66 -14.20 -3.33 -1.07
CA GLU A 66 -15.59 -2.93 -0.79
C GLU A 66 -16.49 -4.11 -0.40
N LEU A 67 -16.24 -5.29 -1.00
CA LEU A 67 -16.93 -6.54 -0.67
C LEU A 67 -16.47 -7.10 0.69
N GLN A 68 -15.23 -6.86 1.09
CA GLN A 68 -14.64 -7.37 2.34
C GLN A 68 -15.19 -6.75 3.62
N ASP A 69 -15.78 -5.55 3.58
CA ASP A 69 -16.45 -4.99 4.78
C ASP A 69 -17.70 -5.83 5.16
N LYS A 70 -18.17 -6.71 4.27
CA LYS A 70 -19.32 -7.60 4.44
C LYS A 70 -18.96 -9.08 4.64
N MET A 71 -17.78 -9.52 4.21
CA MET A 71 -17.29 -10.91 4.34
C MET A 71 -16.06 -10.96 5.23
N LYS A 72 -16.23 -11.47 6.46
CA LYS A 72 -15.13 -11.88 7.34
C LYS A 72 -15.11 -13.41 7.42
N PRO A 73 -13.93 -14.06 7.32
CA PRO A 73 -12.59 -13.49 7.17
C PRO A 73 -12.24 -13.08 5.72
N CYS A 74 -11.24 -12.21 5.55
CA CYS A 74 -10.65 -11.90 4.24
C CYS A 74 -10.06 -13.19 3.63
N PRO A 75 -10.19 -13.41 2.30
CA PRO A 75 -9.57 -14.57 1.66
C PRO A 75 -8.04 -14.42 1.64
N ASP A 76 -7.35 -15.56 1.54
CA ASP A 76 -5.89 -15.59 1.42
C ASP A 76 -5.42 -14.86 0.15
N CYS A 77 -4.19 -14.35 0.18
CA CYS A 77 -3.65 -13.52 -0.91
C CYS A 77 -3.62 -14.26 -2.25
N GLU A 78 -3.37 -15.57 -2.20
CA GLU A 78 -3.24 -16.46 -3.35
C GLU A 78 -4.55 -16.62 -4.15
N PHE A 79 -5.68 -16.14 -3.62
CA PHE A 79 -6.96 -16.11 -4.34
C PHE A 79 -7.12 -14.88 -5.25
N TYR A 80 -6.28 -13.85 -5.09
CA TYR A 80 -6.30 -12.69 -5.97
C TYR A 80 -5.49 -12.94 -7.24
N GLN A 81 -5.78 -12.16 -8.28
CA GLN A 81 -5.03 -12.23 -9.53
C GLN A 81 -3.60 -11.69 -9.34
N GLU A 82 -2.62 -12.38 -9.91
CA GLU A 82 -1.27 -11.85 -10.02
C GLU A 82 -1.21 -10.78 -11.11
N GLU A 83 -0.73 -9.59 -10.74
CA GLU A 83 -0.52 -8.47 -11.65
C GLU A 83 0.91 -7.97 -11.56
N ARG A 84 1.34 -7.23 -12.58
CA ARG A 84 2.66 -6.59 -12.57
C ARG A 84 2.79 -5.58 -11.44
N ALA A 85 4.03 -5.34 -10.99
CA ALA A 85 4.32 -4.44 -9.89
C ALA A 85 3.82 -3.00 -10.08
N ASP A 86 3.74 -2.50 -11.31
CA ASP A 86 3.17 -1.19 -11.64
C ASP A 86 1.66 -1.16 -11.35
N THR A 87 0.91 -2.15 -11.85
CA THR A 87 -0.52 -2.31 -11.59
C THR A 87 -0.80 -2.50 -10.10
N PHE A 88 0.01 -3.29 -9.40
CA PHE A 88 -0.12 -3.49 -7.95
C PHE A 88 0.01 -2.17 -7.18
N LEU A 89 1.04 -1.37 -7.48
CA LEU A 89 1.28 -0.11 -6.78
C LEU A 89 0.22 0.95 -7.10
N GLU A 90 -0.29 0.99 -8.33
CA GLU A 90 -1.41 1.85 -8.70
C GLU A 90 -2.68 1.46 -7.89
N THR A 91 -2.98 0.17 -7.85
CA THR A 91 -4.13 -0.35 -7.09
C THR A 91 -4.00 -0.05 -5.59
N LEU A 92 -2.82 -0.30 -5.01
CA LEU A 92 -2.53 0.01 -3.61
C LEU A 92 -2.68 1.51 -3.32
N GLN A 93 -2.20 2.38 -4.22
CA GLN A 93 -2.35 3.82 -4.07
C GLN A 93 -3.83 4.22 -4.04
N ASN A 94 -4.64 3.65 -4.95
CA ASN A 94 -6.07 3.95 -5.02
C ASN A 94 -6.82 3.48 -3.76
N VAL A 95 -6.53 2.27 -3.27
CA VAL A 95 -7.08 1.74 -2.01
C VAL A 95 -6.75 2.67 -0.84
N LEU A 96 -5.47 3.05 -0.68
CA LEU A 96 -5.04 3.95 0.39
C LEU A 96 -5.69 5.34 0.28
N GLN A 97 -5.88 5.85 -0.93
CA GLN A 97 -6.58 7.12 -1.17
C GLN A 97 -8.06 7.03 -0.79
N GLN A 98 -8.74 5.94 -1.16
CA GLN A 98 -10.14 5.70 -0.78
C GLN A 98 -10.30 5.56 0.73
N MET A 99 -9.45 4.75 1.37
CA MET A 99 -9.43 4.63 2.84
C MET A 99 -9.22 5.98 3.52
N ASN A 100 -8.36 6.84 2.97
CA ASN A 100 -8.11 8.19 3.48
C ASN A 100 -9.25 9.18 3.21
N ALA A 101 -10.04 8.97 2.15
CA ALA A 101 -11.16 9.82 1.76
C ALA A 101 -12.45 9.48 2.52
N GLU A 102 -12.62 8.22 2.94
CA GLU A 102 -13.72 7.82 3.80
C GLU A 102 -13.67 8.58 5.15
N LYS A 103 -14.84 8.99 5.65
CA LYS A 103 -15.00 9.81 6.87
C LYS A 103 -14.38 9.21 8.15
N ARG A 104 -13.85 7.98 8.09
CA ARG A 104 -13.11 7.31 9.17
C ARG A 104 -11.81 8.05 9.56
N CYS A 105 -11.35 8.98 8.74
CA CYS A 105 -10.12 9.76 8.93
C CYS A 105 -10.33 11.20 9.40
N ALA A 106 -11.57 11.68 9.50
CA ALA A 106 -11.84 13.02 9.99
C ALA A 106 -11.63 13.04 11.52
N PRO A 107 -10.82 13.96 12.08
CA PRO A 107 -10.79 14.13 13.52
C PRO A 107 -12.20 14.51 13.99
N GLU A 108 -12.73 13.81 14.98
CA GLU A 108 -13.93 14.27 15.69
C GLU A 108 -13.67 15.71 16.12
N LYS A 109 -14.44 16.66 15.58
CA LYS A 109 -14.45 18.02 16.11
C LYS A 109 -15.00 17.92 17.52
N ASN A 110 -14.13 17.82 18.52
CA ASN A 110 -14.49 17.98 19.91
C ASN A 110 -15.28 19.29 20.03
N LYS A 111 -16.60 19.17 20.24
CA LYS A 111 -17.46 20.27 20.62
C LYS A 111 -16.92 20.76 21.97
N ARG A 112 -16.23 21.91 21.95
CA ARG A 112 -15.93 22.65 23.17
C ARG A 112 -17.28 23.03 23.80
N HIS A 113 -17.57 22.44 24.95
CA HIS A 113 -18.55 22.96 25.90
C HIS A 113 -17.82 23.77 26.97
#